data_AF-A0A854DMX0-F1
#
_entry.id   AF-A0A854DMX0-F1
#
_cell.length_a   1.000
_cell.length_b   1.000
_cell.length_c   1.000
_cell.angle_alpha   90.00
_cell.angle_beta   90.00
_cell.angle_gamma   90.00
#
_symmetry.space_group_name_H-M   'P 1'
#
loop_
_entity.id
_entity.type
_entity.pdbx_description
1 polymer ?
#
loop_
_entity_poly.entity_id
_entity_poly.type
_entity_poly.pdbx_seq_one_letter_code
_entity_poly.pdbx_strand_id
1 'polypeptide(L)'
;MTHLKARRKRRRRSTTQRMHERDNTSLYTFGATLEQIDRFYALLRTISAQSDMVAVCGAPLDETTIPTLGESIFNAAREVRGLVDTVYTQRLDGNERPERAGPPGS
;
A
#
# COMPACT_ATOMS: atom_id res chain seq x y z
N MET A 1 43.48 25.78 45.61
CA MET A 1 43.00 24.98 44.46
C MET A 1 41.51 24.77 44.62
N THR A 2 40.74 25.31 43.67
CA THR A 2 39.29 25.52 43.70
C THR A 2 38.48 24.24 43.43
N HIS A 3 37.33 24.14 44.09
CA HIS A 3 36.34 23.06 44.01
C HIS A 3 35.70 22.92 42.61
N LEU A 4 35.41 21.70 42.17
CA LEU A 4 34.49 21.45 41.05
C LEU A 4 33.41 20.43 41.46
N LYS A 5 32.22 20.95 41.79
CA LYS A 5 31.01 20.16 42.03
C LYS A 5 30.43 19.68 40.69
N ALA A 6 30.37 18.36 40.50
CA ALA A 6 29.72 17.75 39.35
C ALA A 6 28.20 17.91 39.42
N ARG A 7 27.66 18.83 38.60
CA ARG A 7 26.22 19.00 38.37
C ARG A 7 25.66 17.81 37.59
N ARG A 8 25.02 16.85 38.28
CA ARG A 8 24.19 15.81 37.63
C ARG A 8 22.91 16.46 37.07
N LYS A 9 22.95 16.82 35.78
CA LYS A 9 21.83 17.36 35.03
C LYS A 9 20.78 16.25 34.84
N ARG A 10 19.71 16.28 35.65
CA ARG A 10 18.48 15.51 35.45
C ARG A 10 18.02 15.74 34.00
N ARG A 11 18.17 14.72 33.14
CA ARG A 11 17.53 14.64 31.82
C ARG A 11 16.02 14.68 32.08
N ARG A 12 15.44 15.88 31.96
CA ARG A 12 14.00 16.06 31.76
C ARG A 12 13.65 15.22 30.52
N ARG A 13 13.01 14.06 30.72
CA ARG A 13 12.32 13.35 29.65
C ARG A 13 11.27 14.31 29.13
N SER A 14 11.58 14.92 28.01
CA SER A 14 10.78 15.87 27.29
C SER A 14 9.44 15.23 26.94
N THR A 15 8.38 15.85 27.43
CA THR A 15 6.96 15.59 27.14
C THR A 15 6.66 15.56 25.63
N THR A 16 7.59 16.01 24.79
CA THR A 16 7.58 15.95 23.33
C THR A 16 7.62 14.53 22.76
N GLN A 17 8.08 13.54 23.52
CA GLN A 17 8.13 12.15 23.05
C GLN A 17 6.77 11.43 23.12
N ARG A 18 5.79 11.99 23.86
CA ARG A 18 4.43 11.42 24.01
C ARG A 18 3.40 11.96 23.00
N MET A 19 3.80 12.82 22.07
CA MET A 19 2.90 13.36 21.03
C MET A 19 3.14 12.78 19.64
N HIS A 20 4.20 12.00 19.42
CA HIS A 20 4.50 11.37 18.12
C HIS A 20 3.87 9.99 17.95
N GLU A 21 2.93 9.65 18.82
CA GLU A 21 2.19 8.39 18.84
C GLU A 21 0.70 8.71 19.11
N ARG A 22 0.20 9.77 18.46
CA ARG A 22 -1.23 9.90 18.22
C ARG A 22 -1.47 9.36 16.82
N ASP A 23 -1.87 8.11 16.74
CA ASP A 23 -2.68 7.50 15.67
C ASP A 23 -2.78 8.32 14.37
N ASN A 24 -1.68 8.39 13.61
CA ASN A 24 -1.73 8.88 12.23
C ASN A 24 -2.06 7.74 11.24
N THR A 25 -2.59 6.64 11.79
CA THR A 25 -3.44 5.66 11.11
C THR A 25 -4.90 6.11 11.17
N SER A 26 -5.18 7.41 10.98
CA SER A 26 -6.48 7.79 10.44
C SER A 26 -6.62 7.04 9.13
N LEU A 27 -7.42 5.98 9.13
CA LEU A 27 -7.49 4.93 8.09
C LEU A 27 -7.41 5.56 6.69
N TYR A 28 -6.23 5.48 6.05
CA TYR A 28 -6.04 5.97 4.69
C TYR A 28 -6.96 5.12 3.81
N THR A 29 -8.06 5.72 3.37
CA THR A 29 -9.00 5.06 2.48
C THR A 29 -8.55 5.38 1.06
N PHE A 30 -8.38 4.35 0.24
CA PHE A 30 -8.02 4.49 -1.16
C PHE A 30 -9.19 4.03 -2.02
N GLY A 31 -9.40 4.73 -3.14
CA GLY A 31 -10.37 4.37 -4.15
C GLY A 31 -9.73 3.44 -5.18
N ALA A 32 -10.56 2.62 -5.80
CA ALA A 32 -10.22 1.90 -7.02
C ALA A 32 -11.41 2.01 -7.98
N THR A 33 -11.13 2.20 -9.26
CA THR A 33 -12.17 2.17 -10.29
C THR A 33 -12.61 0.72 -10.56
N LEU A 34 -13.82 0.54 -11.09
CA LEU A 34 -14.28 -0.78 -11.54
C LEU A 34 -13.33 -1.40 -12.58
N GLU A 35 -12.83 -0.59 -13.51
CA GLU A 35 -11.85 -1.04 -14.50
C GLU A 35 -10.56 -1.56 -13.86
N GLN A 36 -10.07 -0.90 -12.80
CA GLN A 36 -8.90 -1.38 -12.05
C GLN A 36 -9.18 -2.70 -11.34
N ILE A 37 -10.38 -2.85 -10.76
CA ILE A 37 -10.79 -4.10 -10.11
C ILE A 37 -10.89 -5.24 -11.14
N ASP A 38 -11.52 -4.98 -12.28
CA ASP A 38 -11.68 -5.97 -13.36
C ASP A 38 -10.32 -6.38 -13.92
N ARG A 39 -9.42 -5.42 -14.16
CA ARG A 39 -8.06 -5.67 -14.62
C ARG A 39 -7.26 -6.47 -13.59
N PHE A 40 -7.39 -6.15 -12.31
CA PHE A 40 -6.75 -6.91 -11.24
C PHE A 40 -7.20 -8.38 -11.24
N TYR A 41 -8.50 -8.65 -11.36
CA TYR A 41 -9.02 -10.01 -11.45
C TYR A 41 -8.54 -10.74 -12.72
N ALA A 42 -8.53 -10.07 -13.86
CA ALA A 42 -8.02 -10.66 -15.11
C ALA A 42 -6.55 -11.08 -14.97
N LEU A 43 -5.72 -10.23 -14.37
CA LEU A 43 -4.30 -10.54 -14.14
C LEU A 43 -4.10 -11.70 -13.18
N LEU A 44 -4.83 -11.76 -12.07
CA LEU A 44 -4.77 -12.88 -11.13
C LEU A 44 -5.18 -14.20 -11.79
N ARG A 45 -6.21 -14.17 -12.65
CA ARG A 45 -6.64 -15.35 -13.39
C ARG A 45 -5.58 -15.85 -14.37
N THR A 46 -4.92 -14.93 -15.07
CA THR A 46 -3.80 -15.25 -15.99
C THR A 46 -2.64 -15.89 -15.24
N ILE A 47 -2.20 -15.28 -14.14
CA ILE A 47 -1.11 -15.82 -13.31
C ILE A 47 -1.44 -17.22 -12.81
N SER A 48 -2.66 -17.43 -12.31
CA SER A 48 -3.09 -18.73 -11.77
C SER A 48 -3.12 -19.79 -12.86
N ALA A 49 -3.78 -19.52 -13.98
CA ALA A 49 -3.89 -20.47 -15.09
C ALA A 49 -2.52 -20.87 -15.67
N GLN A 50 -1.58 -19.91 -15.76
CA GLN A 50 -0.24 -20.17 -16.26
C GLN A 50 0.63 -20.90 -15.22
N SER A 51 0.48 -20.57 -13.94
CA SER A 51 1.19 -21.25 -12.86
C SER A 51 0.72 -22.70 -12.71
N ASP A 52 -0.57 -22.98 -12.91
CA ASP A 52 -1.13 -24.33 -12.91
C ASP A 52 -0.52 -25.18 -14.04
N MET A 53 -0.31 -24.60 -15.23
CA MET A 53 0.40 -25.28 -16.32
C MET A 53 1.86 -25.59 -15.96
N VAL A 54 2.55 -24.72 -15.22
CA VAL A 54 3.93 -25.00 -14.78
C VAL A 54 3.97 -26.04 -13.64
N ALA A 55 3.02 -26.00 -12.72
CA ALA A 55 3.05 -26.81 -11.50
C ALA A 55 2.42 -28.20 -11.65
N VAL A 56 1.41 -28.35 -12.52
CA VAL A 56 0.56 -29.56 -12.61
C VAL A 56 0.78 -30.33 -13.92
N CYS A 57 1.38 -29.73 -14.94
CA CYS A 57 1.60 -30.45 -16.19
C CYS A 57 2.62 -31.58 -15.97
N GLY A 58 2.11 -32.82 -15.92
CA GLY A 58 2.92 -34.03 -15.75
C GLY A 58 3.67 -34.47 -17.00
N ALA A 59 3.48 -33.76 -18.12
CA ALA A 59 4.23 -33.96 -19.36
C ALA A 59 5.36 -32.93 -19.45
N PRO A 60 6.54 -33.31 -19.99
CA PRO A 60 7.61 -32.35 -20.23
C PRO A 60 7.13 -31.28 -21.20
N LEU A 61 7.13 -30.03 -20.73
CA LEU A 61 6.92 -28.86 -21.57
C LEU A 61 8.14 -28.68 -22.48
N ASP A 62 7.91 -28.20 -23.70
CA ASP A 62 8.99 -27.90 -24.65
C ASP A 62 9.95 -26.85 -24.07
N GLU A 63 11.21 -26.88 -24.49
CA GLU A 63 12.30 -26.02 -23.98
C GLU A 63 11.98 -24.53 -24.08
N THR A 64 11.15 -24.13 -25.06
CA THR A 64 10.71 -22.74 -25.25
C THR A 64 9.48 -22.37 -24.43
N THR A 65 8.70 -23.36 -23.99
CA THR A 65 7.40 -23.14 -23.32
C THR A 65 7.58 -22.68 -21.89
N ILE A 66 8.53 -23.26 -21.15
CA ILE A 66 8.78 -22.88 -19.75
C ILE A 66 9.25 -21.42 -19.63
N PRO A 67 10.26 -20.95 -20.39
CA PRO A 67 10.66 -19.54 -20.38
C PRO A 67 9.52 -18.61 -20.76
N THR A 68 8.73 -18.96 -21.78
CA THR A 68 7.59 -18.15 -22.25
C THR A 68 6.50 -18.01 -21.18
N LEU A 69 6.15 -19.10 -20.49
CA LEU A 69 5.21 -19.07 -19.37
C LEU A 69 5.77 -18.24 -18.20
N GLY A 70 7.04 -18.41 -17.86
CA GLY A 70 7.70 -17.64 -16.81
C GLY A 70 7.70 -16.13 -17.10
N GLU A 71 8.01 -15.73 -18.34
CA GLU A 71 7.96 -14.33 -18.77
C GLU A 71 6.54 -13.78 -18.71
N SER A 72 5.54 -14.54 -19.16
CA SER A 72 4.14 -14.11 -19.12
C SER A 72 3.64 -13.90 -17.69
N ILE A 73 3.96 -14.82 -16.77
CA ILE A 73 3.63 -14.70 -15.34
C ILE A 73 4.32 -13.47 -14.73
N PHE A 74 5.62 -13.28 -15.01
CA PHE A 74 6.37 -12.13 -14.50
C PHE A 74 5.77 -10.80 -14.95
N ASN A 75 5.42 -10.69 -16.24
CA ASN A 75 4.81 -9.49 -16.79
C ASN A 75 3.44 -9.20 -16.17
N ALA A 76 2.59 -10.22 -16.00
CA ALA A 76 1.30 -10.07 -15.33
C ALA A 76 1.46 -9.63 -13.85
N ALA A 77 2.40 -10.22 -13.12
CA ALA A 77 2.67 -9.84 -11.72
C ALA A 77 3.22 -8.41 -11.61
N ARG A 78 4.06 -7.99 -12.56
CA ARG A 78 4.55 -6.61 -12.64
C ARG A 78 3.40 -5.62 -12.88
N GLU A 79 2.45 -5.97 -13.73
CA GLU A 79 1.27 -5.13 -13.98
C GLU A 79 0.38 -5.03 -12.74
N VAL A 80 0.16 -6.13 -12.02
CA VAL A 80 -0.55 -6.11 -10.72
C VAL A 80 0.11 -5.14 -9.75
N ARG A 81 1.44 -5.15 -9.64
CA ARG A 81 2.17 -4.22 -8.79
C ARG A 81 1.92 -2.76 -9.19
N GLY A 82 2.00 -2.44 -10.49
CA GLY A 82 1.72 -1.09 -10.98
C GLY A 82 0.28 -0.64 -10.71
N LEU A 83 -0.68 -1.56 -10.82
CA LEU A 83 -2.09 -1.29 -10.52
C LEU A 83 -2.30 -0.97 -9.04
N VAL A 84 -1.71 -1.77 -8.14
CA VAL A 84 -1.76 -1.55 -6.70
C VAL A 84 -1.08 -0.23 -6.32
N ASP A 85 0.09 0.06 -6.89
CA ASP A 85 0.79 1.33 -6.67
C ASP A 85 -0.08 2.52 -7.11
N THR A 86 -0.83 2.38 -8.21
CA THR A 86 -1.77 3.39 -8.68
C THR A 86 -2.93 3.60 -7.68
N VAL A 87 -3.52 2.53 -7.15
CA VAL A 87 -4.56 2.61 -6.11
C VAL A 87 -4.05 3.38 -4.88
N TYR A 88 -2.81 3.17 -4.46
CA TYR A 88 -2.20 3.90 -3.34
C TYR A 88 -2.03 5.41 -3.60
N THR A 89 -2.16 5.88 -4.84
CA THR A 89 -2.20 7.32 -5.16
C THR A 89 -3.62 7.92 -5.14
N GLN A 90 -4.65 7.08 -5.16
CA GLN A 90 -6.06 7.48 -5.23
C GLN A 90 -6.67 7.61 -3.83
N ARG A 91 -6.21 8.58 -3.06
CA ARG A 91 -6.75 8.81 -1.72
C ARG A 91 -8.20 9.28 -1.78
N LEU A 92 -9.05 8.66 -0.98
CA LEU A 92 -10.40 9.14 -0.69
C LEU A 92 -10.32 9.96 0.60
N ASP A 93 -10.42 11.28 0.46
CA ASP A 93 -10.49 12.16 1.62
C ASP A 93 -11.79 11.89 2.38
N GLY A 94 -11.65 11.52 3.65
CA GLY A 94 -12.77 11.12 4.49
C GLY A 94 -13.68 12.29 4.79
N ASN A 95 -14.74 12.45 4.00
CA ASN A 95 -15.90 13.32 4.27
C ASN A 95 -15.56 14.71 4.83
N GLU A 96 -15.18 15.65 3.95
CA GLU A 96 -15.51 17.05 4.21
C GLU A 96 -17.03 17.18 4.12
N ARG A 97 -17.70 17.05 5.27
CA ARG A 97 -19.11 17.41 5.43
C ARG A 97 -19.22 18.88 5.03
N PRO A 98 -19.96 19.25 3.97
CA PRO A 98 -20.16 20.66 3.68
C PRO A 98 -20.88 21.25 4.88
N GLU A 99 -20.18 22.14 5.57
CA GLU A 99 -20.70 22.94 6.66
C GLU A 99 -21.97 23.60 6.11
N ARG A 100 -23.14 23.22 6.64
CA ARG A 100 -24.40 23.83 6.23
C ARG A 100 -24.26 25.32 6.53
N ALA A 101 -24.05 26.13 5.51
CA ALA A 101 -24.28 27.56 5.58
C ALA A 101 -25.71 27.75 6.06
N GLY A 102 -25.86 28.15 7.32
CA GLY A 102 -27.14 28.53 7.90
C GLY A 102 -27.74 29.68 7.09
N PRO A 103 -29.08 29.78 7.00
CA PRO A 103 -29.71 30.83 6.22
C PRO A 103 -29.29 32.20 6.78
N PRO A 104 -29.06 33.21 5.91
CA PRO A 104 -28.77 34.56 6.38
C PRO A 104 -29.97 35.06 7.21
N GLY A 105 -29.64 35.57 8.39
CA GLY A 105 -30.60 36.09 9.36
C GLY A 105 -31.52 37.15 8.76
N SER A 106 -32.75 37.14 9.29
CA SER A 106 -33.90 37.98 8.97
C SER A 106 -33.67 39.48 9.10
#